data_AF-A0A2H8TUT2-F1
#
_entry.id   AF-A0A2H8TUT2-F1
#
_cell.length_a   1.000
_cell.length_b   1.000
_cell.length_c   1.000
_cell.angle_alpha   90.00
_cell.angle_beta   90.00
_cell.angle_gamma   90.00
#
_symmetry.space_group_name_H-M   'P 1'
#
loop_
_entity.id
_entity.type
_entity.pdbx_description
1 polymer ?
#
loop_
_entity_poly.entity_id
_entity_poly.type
_entity_poly.pdbx_seq_one_letter_code
_entity_poly.pdbx_strand_id
1 'polypeptide(L)'
;MFRSVHIVYTGFNKFQHLNCNVQNVLTIGCVGQTRCRSNKHYKPEFKKLRSQKVLKVDLPDYEKDKMDYEDNSPEKLRTRYKEKGIQPTRSWIERSTFINNTGSIIEPYVPPEGDGKISPISSAVKLLLLSF
;
A
#
# COMPACT_ATOMS: atom_id res chain seq x y z
N MET A 1 47.14 -12.00 29.63
CA MET A 1 47.20 -11.84 28.15
C MET A 1 46.01 -11.07 27.53
N PHE A 2 45.24 -10.24 28.26
CA PHE A 2 44.09 -9.49 27.68
C PHE A 2 43.93 -8.05 28.23
N ARG A 3 45.02 -7.29 28.40
CA ARG A 3 44.96 -5.86 28.81
C ARG A 3 45.47 -4.87 27.76
N SER A 4 45.85 -5.34 26.58
CA SER A 4 46.43 -4.49 25.52
C SER A 4 45.47 -4.15 24.38
N VAL A 5 44.40 -4.91 24.16
CA VAL A 5 43.52 -4.72 22.98
C VAL A 5 42.45 -3.64 23.17
N HIS A 6 42.08 -3.30 24.42
CA HIS A 6 41.03 -2.29 24.70
C HIS A 6 41.51 -0.83 24.59
N ILE A 7 42.82 -0.56 24.56
CA ILE A 7 43.38 0.81 24.49
C ILE A 7 43.35 1.36 23.06
N VAL A 8 43.23 0.50 22.05
CA VAL A 8 43.27 0.93 20.64
C VAL A 8 41.92 1.51 20.17
N TYR A 9 40.79 1.05 20.73
CA TYR A 9 39.45 1.52 20.32
C TYR A 9 38.96 2.78 21.03
N THR A 10 39.61 3.22 22.11
CA THR A 10 39.30 4.48 22.79
C THR A 10 40.16 5.66 22.33
N GLY A 11 41.26 5.40 21.61
CA GLY A 11 42.19 6.43 21.12
C GLY A 11 41.79 7.14 19.82
N PHE A 12 40.97 6.52 18.96
CA PHE A 12 40.65 7.08 17.63
C PHE A 12 39.35 7.89 17.55
N ASN A 13 38.52 7.91 18.59
CA ASN A 13 37.26 8.68 18.60
C ASN A 13 37.40 10.11 19.16
N LYS A 14 38.56 10.47 19.74
CA LYS A 14 38.80 11.82 20.25
C LYS A 14 39.34 12.79 19.18
N PHE A 15 39.89 12.26 18.09
CA PHE A 15 40.37 13.06 16.94
C PHE A 15 39.26 13.47 15.95
N GLN A 16 38.04 12.94 16.08
CA GLN A 16 36.92 13.38 15.25
C GLN A 16 36.20 14.62 15.81
N HIS A 17 36.55 15.10 17.01
CA HIS A 17 35.94 16.28 17.60
C HIS A 17 36.69 17.60 17.31
N LEU A 18 37.81 17.54 16.58
CA LEU A 18 38.61 18.71 16.21
C LEU A 18 38.43 19.17 14.75
N ASN A 19 37.65 18.45 13.94
CA ASN A 19 37.56 18.69 12.49
C ASN A 19 36.28 19.41 12.02
N CYS A 20 35.71 20.30 12.85
CA CYS A 20 34.77 21.31 12.34
C CYS A 20 35.35 22.73 12.33
N ASN A 21 36.56 22.95 12.85
CA ASN A 21 37.25 24.25 12.80
C ASN A 21 38.51 24.27 11.92
N VAL A 22 39.08 23.12 11.52
CA VAL A 22 40.31 23.07 10.71
C VAL A 22 40.04 23.08 9.20
N GLN A 23 38.80 22.81 8.76
CA GLN A 23 38.44 22.90 7.32
C GLN A 23 38.06 24.33 6.86
N ASN A 24 38.04 25.32 7.76
CA ASN A 24 37.59 26.68 7.42
C ASN A 24 38.73 27.66 7.08
N VAL A 25 39.98 27.23 6.98
CA VAL A 25 41.11 28.13 6.67
C VAL A 25 41.35 28.29 5.16
N LEU A 26 40.75 27.45 4.29
CA LEU A 26 41.06 27.43 2.84
C LEU A 26 39.90 27.78 1.90
N THR A 27 38.77 28.29 2.39
CA THR A 27 37.66 28.75 1.53
C THR A 27 37.10 30.07 2.04
N ILE A 28 37.86 31.14 1.80
CA ILE A 28 37.36 32.51 1.81
C ILE A 28 36.48 32.66 0.56
N GLY A 29 35.16 32.67 0.70
CA GLY A 29 34.29 33.01 -0.43
C GLY A 29 32.90 32.37 -0.54
N CYS A 30 32.35 31.74 0.49
CA CYS A 30 30.88 31.60 0.59
C CYS A 30 30.47 31.33 2.05
N VAL A 31 29.84 32.32 2.68
CA VAL A 31 29.34 32.19 4.06
C VAL A 31 28.03 31.40 4.03
N GLY A 32 28.14 30.10 3.84
CA GLY A 32 27.09 29.16 4.23
C GLY A 32 27.33 28.77 5.68
N GLN A 33 26.57 29.32 6.63
CA GLN A 33 26.54 28.80 8.00
C GLN A 33 26.06 27.34 7.98
N THR A 34 27.00 26.40 7.88
CA THR A 34 26.68 24.98 8.05
C THR A 34 26.30 24.81 9.51
N ARG A 35 25.00 24.63 9.80
CA ARG A 35 24.52 24.39 11.16
C ARG A 35 25.10 23.07 11.66
N CYS A 36 26.19 23.13 12.42
CA CYS A 36 26.82 21.98 13.06
C CYS A 36 25.99 21.40 14.23
N ARG A 37 24.69 21.72 14.35
CA ARG A 37 23.81 21.09 15.36
C ARG A 37 23.15 19.88 14.76
N SER A 38 23.92 18.81 14.71
CA SER A 38 23.39 17.49 14.47
C SER A 38 22.45 17.13 15.63
N ASN A 39 21.15 16.96 15.39
CA ASN A 39 20.20 16.37 16.35
C ASN A 39 20.38 14.84 16.45
N LYS A 40 21.63 14.37 16.31
CA LYS A 40 22.02 12.97 16.48
C LYS A 40 22.39 12.78 17.95
N HIS A 41 21.90 11.70 18.53
CA HIS A 41 22.32 11.30 19.86
C HIS A 41 23.83 11.02 19.89
N TYR A 42 24.50 11.39 20.98
CA TYR A 42 25.97 11.36 21.12
C TYR A 42 26.53 9.93 21.24
N LYS A 43 25.77 8.98 21.81
CA LYS A 43 26.22 7.59 21.94
C LYS A 43 26.35 6.91 20.55
N PRO A 44 27.46 6.20 20.31
CA PRO A 44 27.73 5.55 19.02
C PRO A 44 26.77 4.40 18.70
N GLU A 45 26.13 3.80 19.71
CA GLU A 45 25.14 2.72 19.58
C GLU A 45 23.99 3.09 18.63
N PHE A 46 23.52 4.34 18.69
CA PHE A 46 22.45 4.83 17.81
C PHE A 46 22.88 5.04 16.36
N LYS A 47 24.18 4.92 16.02
CA LYS A 47 24.64 4.97 14.63
C LYS A 47 24.12 3.78 13.83
N LYS A 48 24.14 2.59 14.43
CA LYS A 48 23.66 1.34 13.80
C LYS A 48 22.14 1.35 13.62
N LEU A 49 21.41 1.82 14.62
CA LEU A 49 19.96 1.98 14.53
C LEU A 49 19.56 2.99 13.44
N ARG A 50 20.30 4.09 13.31
CA ARG A 50 20.08 5.08 12.25
C ARG A 50 20.37 4.56 10.84
N SER A 51 21.25 3.58 10.68
CA SER A 51 21.43 2.92 9.37
C SER A 51 20.34 1.89 9.08
N GLN A 52 19.82 1.23 10.12
CA GLN A 52 18.77 0.22 9.99
C GLN A 52 17.37 0.79 9.69
N LYS A 53 17.14 2.10 9.91
CA LYS A 53 15.86 2.75 9.59
C LYS A 53 15.49 2.68 8.10
N VAL A 54 16.49 2.58 7.21
CA VAL A 54 16.27 2.53 5.76
C VAL A 54 16.15 1.06 5.38
N LEU A 55 14.92 0.55 5.41
CA LEU A 55 14.60 -0.79 4.98
C LEU A 55 14.55 -0.80 3.45
N LYS A 56 15.36 -1.66 2.83
CA LYS A 56 15.22 -1.96 1.41
C LYS A 56 14.04 -2.91 1.28
N VAL A 57 12.96 -2.42 0.68
CA VAL A 57 11.77 -3.22 0.40
C VAL A 57 11.83 -3.59 -1.07
N ASP A 58 11.75 -4.88 -1.36
CA ASP A 58 11.59 -5.34 -2.73
C ASP A 58 10.15 -5.06 -3.15
N LEU A 59 9.98 -4.27 -4.21
CA LEU A 59 8.65 -4.01 -4.75
C LEU A 59 8.11 -5.28 -5.41
N PRO A 60 6.80 -5.55 -5.29
CA PRO A 60 6.17 -6.64 -6.03
C PRO A 60 6.21 -6.36 -7.54
N ASP A 61 6.16 -7.43 -8.32
CA ASP A 61 6.15 -7.37 -9.78
C ASP A 61 4.72 -7.13 -10.30
N TYR A 62 4.42 -5.87 -10.63
CA TYR A 62 3.08 -5.42 -11.02
C TYR A 62 2.56 -6.07 -12.32
N GLU A 63 3.44 -6.49 -13.23
CA GLU A 63 3.01 -7.12 -14.49
C GLU A 63 2.50 -8.53 -14.24
N LYS A 64 3.21 -9.29 -13.40
CA LYS A 64 2.79 -10.64 -12.98
C LYS A 64 1.46 -10.61 -12.23
N ASP A 65 1.30 -9.65 -11.31
CA ASP A 65 0.05 -9.54 -10.53
C ASP A 65 -1.17 -9.18 -11.40
N LYS A 66 -1.00 -8.43 -12.50
CA LYS A 66 -2.09 -8.18 -13.46
C LYS A 66 -2.46 -9.42 -14.25
N MET A 67 -1.48 -10.14 -14.79
CA MET A 67 -1.73 -11.39 -15.53
C MET A 67 -2.44 -12.42 -14.64
N ASP A 68 -2.08 -12.47 -13.36
CA ASP A 68 -2.69 -13.36 -12.39
C ASP A 68 -4.16 -13.02 -12.06
N TYR A 69 -4.62 -11.78 -12.29
CA TYR A 69 -6.01 -11.37 -12.06
C TYR A 69 -6.92 -11.78 -13.25
N GLU A 70 -6.39 -11.74 -14.47
CA GLU A 70 -7.11 -12.15 -15.67
C GLU A 70 -7.18 -13.69 -15.78
N ASP A 71 -6.07 -14.38 -15.47
CA ASP A 71 -5.98 -15.85 -15.53
C ASP A 71 -6.47 -16.53 -14.24
N ASN A 72 -7.71 -16.29 -13.84
CA ASN A 72 -8.31 -16.86 -12.63
C ASN A 72 -8.79 -18.31 -12.78
N SER A 73 -7.98 -19.18 -13.41
CA SER A 73 -8.26 -20.62 -13.38
C SER A 73 -8.02 -21.18 -11.97
N PRO A 74 -8.95 -21.96 -11.39
CA PRO A 74 -8.84 -22.46 -10.02
C PRO A 74 -7.59 -23.33 -9.80
N GLU A 75 -7.08 -23.99 -10.83
CA GLU A 75 -5.88 -24.83 -10.75
C GLU A 75 -4.59 -24.00 -10.67
N LYS A 76 -4.48 -22.98 -11.53
CA LYS A 76 -3.36 -22.03 -11.54
C LYS A 76 -3.29 -21.27 -10.22
N LEU A 77 -4.45 -20.85 -9.71
CA LEU A 77 -4.59 -20.17 -8.42
C LEU A 77 -4.11 -21.06 -7.26
N ARG A 78 -4.53 -22.33 -7.21
CA ARG A 78 -4.06 -23.30 -6.19
C ARG A 78 -2.56 -23.54 -6.25
N THR A 79 -1.99 -23.64 -7.45
CA THR A 79 -0.54 -23.84 -7.64
C THR A 79 0.24 -22.63 -7.12
N ARG A 80 -0.22 -21.42 -7.47
CA ARG A 80 0.34 -20.15 -6.97
C ARG A 80 0.31 -20.04 -5.45
N TYR A 81 -0.82 -20.37 -4.82
CA TYR A 81 -0.91 -20.33 -3.36
C TYR A 81 0.07 -21.31 -2.69
N LYS A 82 0.29 -22.49 -3.28
CA LYS A 82 1.30 -23.44 -2.81
C LYS A 82 2.73 -22.93 -2.98
N GLU A 83 3.06 -22.34 -4.14
CA GLU A 83 4.38 -21.74 -4.40
C GLU A 83 4.70 -20.61 -3.42
N LYS A 84 3.71 -19.77 -3.11
CA LYS A 84 3.83 -18.69 -2.12
C LYS A 84 3.82 -19.20 -0.67
N GLY A 85 3.55 -20.48 -0.44
CA GLY A 85 3.41 -21.05 0.91
C GLY A 85 2.20 -20.51 1.68
N ILE A 86 1.21 -19.95 0.99
CA ILE A 86 0.01 -19.38 1.59
C ILE A 86 -1.04 -20.49 1.68
N GLN A 87 -1.29 -20.95 2.90
CA GLN A 87 -2.44 -21.81 3.16
C GLN A 87 -3.73 -20.96 3.09
N PRO A 88 -4.83 -21.47 2.52
CA PRO A 88 -6.12 -20.80 2.66
C PRO A 88 -6.43 -20.63 4.15
N THR A 89 -6.79 -19.42 4.55
CA THR A 89 -7.15 -19.14 5.94
C THR A 89 -8.41 -19.90 6.29
N ARG A 90 -8.44 -20.53 7.47
CA ARG A 90 -9.66 -21.12 8.00
C ARG A 90 -10.65 -20.00 8.27
N SER A 91 -11.83 -20.04 7.65
CA SER A 91 -12.89 -19.10 7.96
C SER A 91 -13.44 -19.38 9.36
N TRP A 92 -13.23 -18.45 10.28
CA TRP A 92 -13.82 -18.51 11.61
C TRP A 92 -15.19 -17.81 11.57
N ILE A 93 -16.22 -18.56 11.18
CA ILE A 93 -17.59 -18.04 11.05
C ILE A 93 -18.35 -18.40 12.33
N GLU A 94 -18.29 -17.53 13.34
CA GLU A 94 -19.02 -17.73 14.60
C GLU A 94 -20.54 -17.55 14.40
N ARG A 95 -20.91 -16.50 13.65
CA ARG A 95 -22.29 -16.11 13.39
C ARG A 95 -22.52 -16.03 11.90
N SER A 96 -23.57 -16.70 11.42
CA SER A 96 -23.98 -16.63 10.02
C SER A 96 -24.34 -15.21 9.62
N THR A 97 -23.88 -14.76 8.46
CA THR A 97 -24.33 -13.51 7.85
C THR A 97 -25.80 -13.67 7.44
N PHE A 98 -26.69 -12.87 8.03
CA PHE A 98 -28.10 -12.85 7.65
C PHE A 98 -28.26 -12.00 6.38
N ILE A 99 -28.42 -12.67 5.23
CA ILE A 99 -28.69 -12.02 3.95
C ILE A 99 -30.19 -12.12 3.71
N ASN A 100 -30.88 -10.98 3.73
CA ASN A 100 -32.35 -10.91 3.62
C ASN A 100 -32.86 -10.84 2.17
N ASN A 101 -31.99 -10.46 1.22
CA ASN A 101 -32.32 -10.22 -0.16
C ASN A 101 -31.34 -10.94 -1.10
N THR A 102 -31.85 -11.47 -2.20
CA THR A 102 -31.02 -12.07 -3.24
C THR A 102 -30.35 -10.97 -4.06
N GLY A 103 -29.06 -11.13 -4.38
CA GLY A 103 -28.31 -10.15 -5.20
C GLY A 103 -28.62 -10.18 -6.69
N SER A 104 -29.49 -11.09 -7.14
CA SER A 104 -29.85 -11.28 -8.55
C SER A 104 -31.35 -11.43 -8.73
N ILE A 105 -31.85 -11.07 -9.91
CA ILE A 105 -33.23 -11.27 -10.35
C ILE A 105 -33.34 -12.71 -10.86
N ILE A 106 -34.25 -13.50 -10.28
CA ILE A 106 -34.39 -14.93 -10.63
C ILE A 106 -34.99 -15.08 -12.04
N GLU A 107 -36.04 -14.31 -12.33
CA GLU A 107 -36.73 -14.34 -13.62
C GLU A 107 -36.99 -12.89 -14.06
N PRO A 108 -36.15 -12.31 -14.93
CA PRO A 108 -36.38 -10.96 -15.41
C PRO A 108 -37.64 -10.95 -16.28
N TYR A 109 -38.58 -10.07 -15.95
CA TYR A 109 -39.72 -9.81 -16.82
C TYR A 109 -39.21 -9.33 -18.19
N VAL A 110 -39.56 -10.07 -19.25
CA VAL A 110 -39.30 -9.66 -20.63
C VAL A 110 -40.57 -8.95 -21.12
N PRO A 111 -40.54 -7.62 -21.29
CA PRO A 111 -41.72 -6.90 -21.79
C PRO A 111 -42.05 -7.36 -23.21
N PRO A 112 -43.34 -7.53 -23.55
CA PRO A 112 -43.75 -7.87 -24.91
C PRO A 112 -43.44 -6.74 -25.88
N GLU A 113 -43.17 -7.10 -27.14
CA GLU A 113 -42.88 -6.13 -28.21
C GLU A 113 -44.05 -5.15 -28.41
N GLY A 114 -43.91 -3.92 -27.91
CA GLY A 114 -44.93 -2.87 -28.05
C GLY A 114 -45.44 -2.26 -26.75
N ASP A 115 -45.00 -2.75 -25.58
CA ASP A 115 -45.39 -2.25 -24.24
C ASP A 115 -45.09 -0.74 -24.05
N GLY A 116 -44.09 -0.21 -24.75
CA GLY A 116 -43.75 1.22 -24.72
C GLY A 116 -44.50 2.12 -25.71
N LYS A 117 -45.26 1.56 -26.68
CA LYS A 117 -45.88 2.35 -27.77
C LYS A 117 -47.36 2.65 -27.56
N ILE A 118 -48.06 1.83 -26.79
CA ILE A 118 -49.51 1.94 -26.62
C ILE A 118 -49.78 2.02 -25.12
N SER A 119 -49.83 3.24 -24.58
CA SER A 119 -50.48 3.50 -23.29
C SER A 119 -51.95 3.83 -23.59
N PRO A 120 -52.88 2.86 -23.54
CA PRO A 120 -54.27 3.07 -23.96
C PRO A 120 -54.99 4.18 -23.16
N ILE A 121 -54.44 4.51 -21.98
CA ILE A 121 -54.89 5.59 -21.10
C ILE A 121 -54.66 6.99 -21.71
N SER A 122 -53.61 7.20 -22.51
CA SER A 122 -53.34 8.50 -23.15
C SER A 122 -54.40 8.86 -24.20
N SER A 123 -54.84 7.87 -24.99
CA SER A 123 -55.81 8.07 -26.07
C SER A 123 -57.25 8.19 -25.57
N ALA A 124 -57.60 7.49 -24.48
CA ALA A 124 -58.94 7.53 -23.89
C ALA A 124 -59.29 8.90 -23.27
N VAL A 125 -58.34 9.56 -22.61
CA VAL A 125 -58.55 10.88 -21.98
C VAL A 125 -58.76 11.97 -23.03
N LYS A 126 -58.13 11.86 -24.21
CA LYS A 126 -58.31 12.81 -25.33
C LYS A 126 -59.70 12.72 -25.97
N LEU A 127 -60.33 11.55 -25.99
CA LEU A 127 -61.68 11.36 -26.55
C LEU A 127 -62.79 11.84 -25.61
N LEU A 128 -62.61 11.71 -24.29
CA LEU A 128 -63.59 12.20 -23.31
C LEU A 128 -63.60 13.74 -23.19
N LEU A 129 -62.47 14.42 -23.42
CA LEU A 129 -62.40 15.89 -23.39
C LEU A 129 -62.90 16.59 -24.67
N LEU A 130 -63.03 15.86 -25.78
CA LEU A 130 -63.62 16.36 -27.04
C LEU A 130 -65.13 16.16 -27.13
N SER A 131 -65.73 15.56 -26.09
CA SER A 131 -67.16 15.23 -26.01
C SER A 131 -67.94 16.12 -25.01
N PHE A 132 -67.35 17.24 -24.59
CA PHE A 132 -68.01 18.31 -23.82
C PHE A 132 -67.95 19.64 -24.59
#